data_AF-A0A6N9SM59-F1
#
_entry.id   AF-A0A6N9SM59-F1
#
_cell.length_a   1.000
_cell.length_b   1.000
_cell.length_c   1.000
_cell.angle_alpha   90.00
_cell.angle_beta   90.00
_cell.angle_gamma   90.00
#
_symmetry.space_group_name_H-M   'P 1'
#
loop_
_entity.id
_entity.type
_entity.pdbx_description
1 polymer ?
#
loop_
_entity_poly.entity_id
_entity_poly.type
_entity_poly.pdbx_seq_one_letter_code
_entity_poly.pdbx_strand_id
1 'polypeptide(L)'
;MEISRRTMLGVVATGGLASLTVAQVRAASGSEAGTLSLMPDGAKTLKELMDVLDKAPRRRDFKEVPMILTEANQWDFDAFNALLHYKGKVKQVWDHTQLDGPWLNLMRNSLNCQIWSFHHPDFLVVSATHGPAHLALYDAYLWDKYQLAKLTGDKYKENVFLKIPAAAHADPMAVQDEDGAYAPADTNSIPVLQARGVVFLACHNAIFEVCHKLHGSGVNPDKLSVPQMVAEFTNHLIPGAVLTPGIVGTIPEMGLHGFQYAR
;
A
#
# COMPACT_ATOMS: atom_id res chain seq x y z
N MET A 1 -78.65 2.89 -1.31
CA MET A 1 -78.09 4.24 -1.48
C MET A 1 -76.68 4.19 -0.90
N GLU A 2 -75.74 3.55 -1.59
CA GLU A 2 -74.92 4.05 -2.71
C GLU A 2 -73.88 5.11 -2.33
N ILE A 3 -72.71 4.91 -2.94
CA ILE A 3 -71.36 5.43 -2.69
C ILE A 3 -71.22 6.89 -3.12
N SER A 4 -70.35 7.67 -2.45
CA SER A 4 -69.55 8.70 -3.12
C SER A 4 -68.27 9.06 -2.34
N ARG A 5 -67.18 8.33 -2.61
CA ARG A 5 -65.90 8.82 -3.17
C ARG A 5 -65.99 9.97 -4.20
N ARG A 6 -64.98 10.87 -4.16
CA ARG A 6 -64.55 11.94 -5.13
C ARG A 6 -65.26 13.29 -4.94
N THR A 7 -64.65 14.50 -4.97
CA THR A 7 -63.36 15.10 -5.40
C THR A 7 -63.33 16.53 -4.78
N MET A 8 -62.20 17.18 -4.44
CA MET A 8 -61.51 18.20 -5.27
C MET A 8 -60.35 18.84 -4.46
N LEU A 9 -59.09 18.53 -4.82
CA LEU A 9 -58.06 19.42 -5.42
C LEU A 9 -57.54 20.59 -4.57
N GLY A 10 -56.23 20.56 -4.31
CA GLY A 10 -55.48 21.67 -3.72
C GLY A 10 -53.97 21.48 -3.71
N VAL A 11 -53.36 21.48 -4.90
CA VAL A 11 -52.00 21.95 -5.22
C VAL A 11 -50.78 21.11 -4.77
N VAL A 12 -50.11 20.60 -5.81
CA VAL A 12 -48.71 20.19 -5.87
C VAL A 12 -47.80 21.39 -5.64
N ALA A 13 -46.91 21.31 -4.67
CA ALA A 13 -45.67 22.09 -4.64
C ALA A 13 -44.49 21.12 -4.43
N THR A 14 -43.83 20.82 -5.54
CA THR A 14 -42.51 20.23 -5.66
C THR A 14 -41.47 21.00 -4.86
N GLY A 15 -40.73 20.32 -3.97
CA GLY A 15 -39.58 20.90 -3.27
C GLY A 15 -38.89 19.84 -2.44
N GLY A 16 -37.87 19.20 -3.02
CA GLY A 16 -37.18 18.06 -2.45
C GLY A 16 -36.35 18.36 -1.21
N LEU A 17 -36.06 17.29 -0.47
CA LEU A 17 -34.80 17.03 0.23
C LEU A 17 -34.87 15.56 0.68
N ALA A 18 -34.47 14.68 -0.25
CA ALA A 18 -34.15 13.31 0.10
C ALA A 18 -32.98 13.36 1.09
N SER A 19 -33.25 12.88 2.30
CA SER A 19 -32.26 12.67 3.36
C SER A 19 -31.24 11.63 2.89
N LEU A 20 -30.18 12.10 2.25
CA LEU A 20 -28.94 11.37 2.04
C LEU A 20 -28.26 11.24 3.40
N THR A 21 -28.52 10.13 4.10
CA THR A 21 -27.60 9.62 5.12
C THR A 21 -26.36 9.13 4.39
N VAL A 22 -25.43 10.05 4.14
CA VAL A 22 -24.06 9.72 3.73
C VAL A 22 -23.47 8.91 4.87
N ALA A 23 -23.39 7.59 4.67
CA ALA A 23 -22.56 6.74 5.48
C ALA A 23 -21.15 7.34 5.47
N GLN A 24 -20.70 7.84 6.62
CA GLN A 24 -19.31 8.16 6.85
C GLN A 24 -18.52 6.86 6.72
N VAL A 25 -18.05 6.57 5.51
CA VAL A 25 -16.99 5.60 5.28
C VAL A 25 -15.79 6.13 6.05
N ARG A 26 -15.42 5.43 7.12
CA ARG A 26 -14.19 5.64 7.87
C ARG A 26 -13.00 5.45 6.93
N ALA A 27 -12.58 6.54 6.29
CA ALA A 27 -11.20 6.69 5.82
C ALA A 27 -10.33 7.05 7.02
N ALA A 28 -10.11 6.08 7.93
CA ALA A 28 -9.30 6.28 9.15
C ALA A 28 -7.94 5.57 9.09
N SER A 29 -7.67 4.77 8.05
CA SER A 29 -6.39 4.05 7.91
C SER A 29 -5.30 4.82 7.18
N GLY A 30 -5.63 5.92 6.50
CA GLY A 30 -4.65 6.76 5.78
C GLY A 30 -4.03 7.88 6.63
N SER A 31 -4.60 8.22 7.79
CA SER A 31 -4.20 9.42 8.54
C SER A 31 -3.09 9.20 9.57
N GLU A 32 -2.99 8.01 10.19
CA GLU A 32 -2.01 7.81 11.27
C GLU A 32 -0.57 7.72 10.75
N ALA A 33 -0.34 7.08 9.59
CA ALA A 33 0.99 7.02 8.98
C ALA A 33 1.53 8.40 8.61
N GLY A 34 0.66 9.32 8.15
CA GLY A 34 1.03 10.71 7.84
C GLY A 34 1.39 11.56 9.06
N THR A 35 1.09 11.09 10.27
CA THR A 35 1.48 11.76 11.52
C THR A 35 2.76 11.20 12.14
N LEU A 36 3.20 10.01 11.70
CA LEU A 36 4.41 9.36 12.17
C LEU A 36 5.61 9.84 11.33
N SER A 37 6.52 10.61 11.92
CA SER A 37 7.75 11.05 11.26
C SER A 37 8.95 10.42 11.96
N LEU A 38 9.52 9.37 11.35
CA LEU A 38 10.68 8.64 11.85
C LEU A 38 11.89 8.75 10.92
N MET A 39 11.82 9.66 9.95
CA MET A 39 12.91 9.94 9.02
C MET A 39 14.11 10.52 9.79
N PRO A 40 15.34 10.04 9.55
CA PRO A 40 16.48 10.49 10.31
C PRO A 40 16.85 11.95 9.99
N ASP A 41 17.44 12.63 10.96
CA ASP A 41 17.98 13.96 10.78
C ASP A 41 19.03 13.97 9.64
N GLY A 42 18.95 14.98 8.78
CA GLY A 42 19.88 15.16 7.66
C GLY A 42 19.53 14.40 6.37
N ALA A 43 18.44 13.63 6.33
CA ALA A 43 17.96 12.88 5.15
C ALA A 43 17.34 13.77 4.06
N LYS A 44 18.12 14.69 3.49
CA LYS A 44 17.62 15.73 2.58
C LYS A 44 17.06 15.16 1.29
N THR A 45 17.83 14.31 0.61
CA THR A 45 17.41 13.73 -0.68
C THR A 45 16.31 12.71 -0.50
N LEU A 46 16.31 11.97 0.62
CA LEU A 46 15.23 11.04 0.95
C LEU A 46 13.91 11.79 1.17
N LYS A 47 13.95 12.91 1.90
CA LYS A 47 12.79 13.79 2.08
C LYS A 47 12.28 14.34 0.75
N GLU A 48 13.19 14.84 -0.10
CA GLU A 48 12.83 15.30 -1.45
C GLU A 48 12.15 14.19 -2.27
N LEU A 49 12.65 12.95 -2.18
CA LEU A 49 12.02 11.81 -2.84
C LEU A 49 10.61 11.55 -2.29
N MET A 50 10.43 11.51 -0.97
CA MET A 50 9.10 11.28 -0.37
C MET A 50 8.12 12.38 -0.80
N ASP A 51 8.53 13.64 -0.78
CA ASP A 51 7.70 14.77 -1.24
C ASP A 51 7.31 14.64 -2.72
N VAL A 52 8.19 14.09 -3.57
CA VAL A 52 7.89 13.79 -4.97
C VAL A 52 6.90 12.63 -5.08
N LEU A 53 7.10 11.55 -4.33
CA LEU A 53 6.25 10.36 -4.35
C LEU A 53 4.83 10.63 -3.84
N ASP A 54 4.66 11.54 -2.88
CA ASP A 54 3.38 11.98 -2.33
C ASP A 54 2.58 12.81 -3.34
N LYS A 55 3.27 13.56 -4.20
CA LYS A 55 2.66 14.38 -5.27
C LYS A 55 2.49 13.63 -6.58
N ALA A 56 3.20 12.52 -6.75
CA ALA A 56 3.15 11.73 -7.97
C ALA A 56 1.73 11.16 -8.17
N PRO A 57 1.14 11.27 -9.37
CA PRO A 57 -0.17 10.71 -9.64
C PRO A 57 -0.21 9.20 -9.35
N ARG A 58 -1.03 8.80 -8.39
CA ARG A 58 -1.35 7.39 -8.12
C ARG A 58 -2.69 7.10 -8.76
N ARG A 59 -2.68 6.42 -9.90
CA ARG A 59 -3.95 6.05 -10.53
C ARG A 59 -4.55 4.89 -9.74
N ARG A 60 -5.67 5.19 -9.11
CA ARG A 60 -6.44 4.28 -8.23
C ARG A 60 -7.93 4.34 -8.60
N ASP A 61 -8.21 4.66 -9.85
CA ASP A 61 -9.53 4.82 -10.44
C ASP A 61 -9.74 3.91 -11.67
N PHE A 62 -8.88 2.90 -11.84
CA PHE A 62 -8.95 1.94 -12.93
C PHE A 62 -10.32 1.25 -12.98
N LYS A 63 -10.83 1.03 -14.19
CA LYS A 63 -12.04 0.23 -14.43
C LYS A 63 -11.71 -1.18 -14.86
N GLU A 64 -10.64 -1.32 -15.63
CA GLU A 64 -10.03 -2.58 -16.04
C GLU A 64 -8.54 -2.34 -16.25
N VAL A 65 -7.74 -3.38 -16.07
CA VAL A 65 -6.29 -3.36 -16.35
C VAL A 65 -5.92 -4.63 -17.12
N PRO A 66 -5.12 -4.55 -18.20
CA PRO A 66 -4.74 -5.72 -18.97
C PRO A 66 -3.79 -6.64 -18.20
N MET A 67 -3.61 -7.86 -18.69
CA MET A 67 -2.65 -8.82 -18.11
C MET A 67 -1.21 -8.31 -18.18
N ILE A 68 -0.78 -7.87 -19.36
CA ILE A 68 0.55 -7.33 -19.59
C ILE A 68 0.44 -5.82 -19.72
N LEU A 69 1.24 -5.11 -18.93
CA LEU A 69 1.31 -3.65 -19.00
C LEU A 69 2.32 -3.25 -20.07
N THR A 70 1.87 -2.52 -21.09
CA THR A 70 2.71 -2.02 -22.18
C THR A 70 2.81 -0.50 -22.21
N GLU A 71 1.91 0.20 -21.51
CA GLU A 71 1.85 1.65 -21.50
C GLU A 71 2.16 2.22 -20.12
N ALA A 72 2.82 3.39 -20.08
CA ALA A 72 3.10 4.10 -18.83
C ALA A 72 1.83 4.43 -18.04
N ASN A 73 0.74 4.70 -18.76
CA ASN A 73 -0.59 4.89 -18.17
C ASN A 73 -1.29 3.55 -17.85
N GLN A 74 -0.58 2.51 -17.44
CA GLN A 74 -1.20 1.31 -16.84
C GLN A 74 -0.69 1.02 -15.42
N TRP A 75 0.26 1.81 -14.92
CA TRP A 75 0.85 1.66 -13.60
C TRP A 75 1.40 2.99 -13.07
N ASP A 76 2.12 2.98 -11.93
CA ASP A 76 2.66 4.18 -11.29
C ASP A 76 4.02 4.59 -11.91
N PHE A 77 4.04 4.80 -13.23
CA PHE A 77 5.26 5.07 -14.00
C PHE A 77 6.07 6.24 -13.44
N ASP A 78 5.44 7.41 -13.23
CA ASP A 78 6.15 8.62 -12.78
C ASP A 78 6.77 8.45 -11.40
N ALA A 79 6.06 7.80 -10.48
CA ALA A 79 6.56 7.52 -9.15
C ALA A 79 7.74 6.55 -9.18
N PHE A 80 7.63 5.48 -9.97
CA PHE A 80 8.73 4.54 -10.14
C PHE A 80 9.94 5.17 -10.83
N ASN A 81 9.72 6.01 -11.84
CA ASN A 81 10.78 6.76 -12.50
C ASN A 81 11.53 7.69 -11.53
N ALA A 82 10.82 8.30 -10.57
CA ALA A 82 11.46 9.08 -9.50
C ALA A 82 12.36 8.21 -8.60
N LEU A 83 11.97 6.96 -8.31
CA LEU A 83 12.82 6.02 -7.56
C LEU A 83 14.10 5.66 -8.32
N LEU A 84 13.99 5.36 -9.61
CA LEU A 84 15.15 5.02 -10.45
C LEU A 84 16.18 6.17 -10.48
N HIS A 85 15.68 7.42 -10.47
CA HIS A 85 16.50 8.63 -10.49
C HIS A 85 16.77 9.21 -9.10
N TYR A 86 16.56 8.43 -8.04
CA TYR A 86 16.90 8.84 -6.68
C TYR A 86 18.38 9.22 -6.57
N LYS A 87 18.63 10.42 -6.04
CA LYS A 87 19.97 11.04 -5.96
C LYS A 87 20.82 10.53 -4.79
N GLY A 88 20.21 9.89 -3.79
CA GLY A 88 20.94 9.31 -2.67
C GLY A 88 21.85 8.18 -3.15
N LYS A 89 23.05 8.09 -2.56
CA LYS A 89 24.11 7.19 -3.03
C LYS A 89 23.87 5.74 -2.65
N VAL A 90 23.38 5.50 -1.43
CA VAL A 90 23.23 4.15 -0.88
C VAL A 90 21.75 3.79 -0.96
N LYS A 91 21.46 2.72 -1.69
CA LYS A 91 20.09 2.28 -1.96
C LYS A 91 20.02 0.78 -2.14
N GLN A 92 18.99 0.16 -1.60
CA GLN A 92 18.83 -1.29 -1.54
C GLN A 92 17.42 -1.68 -1.96
N VAL A 93 17.31 -2.72 -2.78
CA VAL A 93 16.04 -3.37 -3.15
C VAL A 93 15.95 -4.72 -2.45
N TRP A 94 14.85 -4.96 -1.75
CA TRP A 94 14.59 -6.18 -0.98
C TRP A 94 13.52 -7.03 -1.66
N ASP A 95 13.92 -8.18 -2.19
CA ASP A 95 13.04 -9.16 -2.81
C ASP A 95 12.47 -10.11 -1.76
N HIS A 96 11.15 -10.12 -1.59
CA HIS A 96 10.50 -11.06 -0.69
C HIS A 96 9.15 -11.52 -1.20
N THR A 97 8.88 -12.80 -0.91
CA THR A 97 7.70 -13.51 -1.39
C THR A 97 6.87 -14.14 -0.28
N GLN A 98 7.44 -14.30 0.91
CA GLN A 98 6.79 -14.94 2.05
C GLN A 98 6.12 -13.88 2.93
N LEU A 99 4.80 -13.97 3.08
CA LEU A 99 4.02 -13.03 3.88
C LEU A 99 4.54 -12.94 5.33
N ASP A 100 4.82 -14.09 5.94
CA ASP A 100 5.33 -14.24 7.30
C ASP A 100 6.87 -14.30 7.39
N GLY A 101 7.55 -13.94 6.31
CA GLY A 101 9.01 -13.85 6.29
C GLY A 101 9.53 -12.69 7.16
N PRO A 102 10.84 -12.66 7.47
CA PRO A 102 11.44 -11.66 8.34
C PRO A 102 11.67 -10.29 7.66
N TRP A 103 11.10 -10.06 6.47
CA TRP A 103 11.45 -8.95 5.57
C TRP A 103 11.27 -7.56 6.20
N LEU A 104 10.21 -7.33 6.98
CA LEU A 104 10.04 -6.07 7.72
C LEU A 104 11.20 -5.83 8.70
N ASN A 105 11.52 -6.85 9.48
CA ASN A 105 12.57 -6.79 10.48
C ASN A 105 13.96 -6.61 9.84
N LEU A 106 14.21 -7.25 8.70
CA LEU A 106 15.48 -7.14 7.98
C LEU A 106 15.66 -5.75 7.35
N MET A 107 14.61 -5.17 6.76
CA MET A 107 14.65 -3.78 6.28
C MET A 107 14.86 -2.80 7.43
N ARG A 108 14.16 -2.99 8.56
CA ARG A 108 14.33 -2.21 9.79
C ARG A 108 15.80 -2.26 10.27
N ASN A 109 16.39 -3.45 10.30
CA ASN A 109 17.79 -3.64 10.68
C ASN A 109 18.76 -2.96 9.70
N SER A 110 18.52 -3.10 8.39
CA SER A 110 19.33 -2.44 7.36
C SER A 110 19.32 -0.92 7.51
N LEU A 111 18.14 -0.32 7.71
CA LEU A 111 18.01 1.10 8.03
C LEU A 111 18.81 1.48 9.28
N ASN A 112 18.70 0.72 10.38
CA ASN A 112 19.41 1.04 11.62
C ASN A 112 20.92 1.12 11.40
N CYS A 113 21.51 0.10 10.75
CA CYS A 113 22.94 0.07 10.48
C CYS A 113 23.37 1.19 9.52
N GLN A 114 22.65 1.38 8.41
CA GLN A 114 23.02 2.35 7.40
C GLN A 114 22.94 3.78 7.91
N ILE A 115 21.88 4.12 8.66
CA ILE A 115 21.67 5.47 9.17
C ILE A 115 22.68 5.80 10.28
N TRP A 116 22.77 4.97 11.33
CA TRP A 116 23.51 5.35 12.54
C TRP A 116 24.95 4.84 12.58
N SER A 117 25.22 3.62 12.09
CA SER A 117 26.57 3.04 12.12
C SER A 117 27.41 3.49 10.92
N PHE A 118 26.79 3.61 9.74
CA PHE A 118 27.48 4.02 8.51
C PHE A 118 27.24 5.48 8.13
N HIS A 119 26.44 6.22 8.90
CA HIS A 119 26.17 7.65 8.69
C HIS A 119 25.60 7.98 7.30
N HIS A 120 24.68 7.14 6.83
CA HIS A 120 23.93 7.35 5.59
C HIS A 120 22.48 7.76 5.89
N PRO A 121 22.20 9.02 6.28
CA PRO A 121 20.85 9.46 6.60
C PRO A 121 19.90 9.38 5.39
N ASP A 122 20.44 9.49 4.18
CA ASP A 122 19.71 9.38 2.91
C ASP A 122 19.59 7.93 2.39
N PHE A 123 19.85 6.91 3.23
CA PHE A 123 19.75 5.52 2.80
C PHE A 123 18.31 5.18 2.40
N LEU A 124 18.13 4.73 1.14
CA LEU A 124 16.82 4.31 0.63
C LEU A 124 16.69 2.79 0.62
N VAL A 125 15.62 2.30 1.22
CA VAL A 125 15.19 0.91 1.09
C VAL A 125 13.94 0.88 0.22
N VAL A 126 13.93 -0.01 -0.77
CA VAL A 126 12.77 -0.31 -1.60
C VAL A 126 12.36 -1.76 -1.39
N SER A 127 11.12 -1.96 -1.00
CA SER A 127 10.52 -3.28 -0.78
C SER A 127 9.94 -3.80 -2.08
N ALA A 128 10.59 -4.77 -2.70
CA ALA A 128 10.13 -5.46 -3.89
C ALA A 128 9.18 -6.62 -3.50
N THR A 129 7.95 -6.26 -3.15
CA THR A 129 6.97 -7.16 -2.52
C THR A 129 6.15 -7.90 -3.58
N HIS A 130 6.23 -9.23 -3.64
CA HIS A 130 5.44 -10.02 -4.59
C HIS A 130 5.09 -11.41 -4.04
N GLY A 131 4.48 -12.26 -4.88
CA GLY A 131 3.96 -13.55 -4.44
C GLY A 131 2.98 -13.41 -3.26
N PRO A 132 2.97 -14.38 -2.32
CA PRO A 132 2.14 -14.30 -1.10
C PRO A 132 2.36 -13.05 -0.24
N ALA A 133 3.58 -12.49 -0.18
CA ALA A 133 3.87 -11.28 0.60
C ALA A 133 3.07 -10.06 0.10
N HIS A 134 2.65 -10.06 -1.17
CA HIS A 134 1.85 -8.99 -1.76
C HIS A 134 0.50 -8.78 -1.04
N LEU A 135 -0.01 -9.80 -0.34
CA LEU A 135 -1.25 -9.66 0.45
C LEU A 135 -1.13 -8.57 1.54
N ALA A 136 0.09 -8.28 2.02
CA ALA A 136 0.34 -7.22 2.99
C ALA A 136 0.11 -5.80 2.42
N LEU A 137 0.07 -5.63 1.09
CA LEU A 137 -0.10 -4.33 0.43
C LEU A 137 -1.55 -3.97 0.10
N TYR A 138 -2.53 -4.78 0.53
CA TYR A 138 -3.95 -4.50 0.34
C TYR A 138 -4.60 -3.92 1.59
N ASP A 139 -5.55 -3.02 1.40
CA ASP A 139 -6.32 -2.47 2.51
C ASP A 139 -7.29 -3.49 3.13
N ALA A 140 -7.93 -3.10 4.24
CA ALA A 140 -8.90 -3.94 4.94
C ALA A 140 -10.11 -4.30 4.06
N TYR A 141 -10.52 -3.41 3.15
CA TYR A 141 -11.66 -3.64 2.28
C TYR A 141 -11.48 -4.89 1.41
N LEU A 142 -10.31 -5.05 0.76
CA LEU A 142 -10.05 -6.25 -0.02
C LEU A 142 -9.90 -7.50 0.85
N TRP A 143 -9.26 -7.37 2.02
CA TRP A 143 -9.11 -8.47 2.96
C TRP A 143 -10.46 -9.07 3.36
N ASP A 144 -11.43 -8.20 3.65
CA ASP A 144 -12.79 -8.60 4.00
C ASP A 144 -13.56 -9.12 2.79
N LYS A 145 -13.64 -8.31 1.71
CA LYS A 145 -14.45 -8.61 0.53
C LYS A 145 -14.06 -9.91 -0.16
N TYR A 146 -12.76 -10.14 -0.33
CA TYR A 146 -12.23 -11.31 -1.02
C TYR A 146 -11.73 -12.40 -0.06
N GLN A 147 -12.00 -12.25 1.25
CA GLN A 147 -11.67 -13.24 2.28
C GLN A 147 -10.19 -13.66 2.23
N LEU A 148 -9.28 -12.70 2.08
CA LEU A 148 -7.85 -12.96 1.83
C LEU A 148 -7.19 -13.75 2.98
N ALA A 149 -7.76 -13.70 4.19
CA ALA A 149 -7.38 -14.58 5.30
C ALA A 149 -7.30 -16.07 4.91
N LYS A 150 -8.23 -16.55 4.06
CA LYS A 150 -8.24 -17.94 3.57
C LYS A 150 -7.04 -18.27 2.70
N LEU A 151 -6.49 -17.30 1.96
CA LEU A 151 -5.27 -17.48 1.18
C LEU A 151 -4.03 -17.64 2.06
N THR A 152 -4.11 -17.20 3.32
CA THR A 152 -3.06 -17.38 4.33
C THR A 152 -3.23 -18.67 5.16
N GLY A 153 -4.19 -19.52 4.80
CA GLY A 153 -4.56 -20.68 5.62
C GLY A 153 -5.11 -20.26 6.99
N ASP A 154 -5.79 -19.11 7.06
CA ASP A 154 -6.38 -18.56 8.29
C ASP A 154 -5.38 -18.17 9.38
N LYS A 155 -4.07 -18.18 9.08
CA LYS A 155 -3.00 -17.72 9.98
C LYS A 155 -3.16 -16.24 10.33
N TYR A 156 -3.55 -15.42 9.36
CA TYR A 156 -3.87 -14.01 9.55
C TYR A 156 -5.35 -13.80 9.28
N LYS A 157 -6.05 -13.22 10.25
CA LYS A 157 -7.48 -12.89 10.13
C LYS A 157 -7.74 -11.56 9.42
N GLU A 158 -6.74 -10.70 9.42
CA GLU A 158 -6.75 -9.36 8.83
C GLU A 158 -5.32 -8.98 8.43
N ASN A 159 -5.17 -7.83 7.77
CA ASN A 159 -3.85 -7.30 7.42
C ASN A 159 -3.12 -6.69 8.63
N VAL A 160 -2.51 -7.54 9.46
CA VAL A 160 -1.76 -7.11 10.65
C VAL A 160 -0.52 -6.29 10.32
N PHE A 161 -0.01 -6.36 9.09
CA PHE A 161 1.19 -5.65 8.63
C PHE A 161 0.98 -4.14 8.51
N LEU A 162 -0.26 -3.67 8.58
CA LEU A 162 -0.64 -2.25 8.54
C LEU A 162 -0.90 -1.67 9.93
N LYS A 163 -0.85 -2.47 11.01
CA LYS A 163 -1.06 -1.98 12.37
C LYS A 163 0.16 -1.20 12.81
N ILE A 164 -0.04 0.03 13.29
CA ILE A 164 1.03 0.84 13.89
C ILE A 164 1.15 0.41 15.36
N PRO A 165 2.29 -0.16 15.78
CA PRO A 165 2.47 -0.54 17.17
C PRO A 165 2.69 0.67 18.07
N ALA A 166 2.37 0.54 19.37
CA ALA A 166 2.53 1.64 20.33
C ALA A 166 3.99 2.15 20.42
N ALA A 167 4.97 1.24 20.34
CA ALA A 167 6.39 1.58 20.39
C ALA A 167 6.84 2.51 19.24
N ALA A 168 6.10 2.53 18.11
CA ALA A 168 6.40 3.46 17.03
C ALA A 168 6.25 4.94 17.44
N HIS A 169 5.47 5.23 18.49
CA HIS A 169 5.27 6.59 19.02
C HIS A 169 6.26 6.99 20.11
N ALA A 170 7.22 6.11 20.45
CA ALA A 170 8.31 6.45 21.36
C ALA A 170 9.18 7.59 20.79
N ASP A 171 9.97 8.23 21.64
CA ASP A 171 10.86 9.33 21.24
C ASP A 171 11.85 8.85 20.15
N PRO A 172 11.79 9.39 18.91
CA PRO A 172 12.72 8.99 17.85
C PRO A 172 14.16 9.44 18.11
N MET A 173 14.42 10.32 19.08
CA MET A 173 15.77 10.70 19.48
C MET A 173 16.40 9.67 20.42
N ALA A 174 15.60 8.83 21.07
CA ALA A 174 16.05 7.76 21.96
C ALA A 174 16.46 6.51 21.16
N VAL A 175 17.42 6.66 20.22
CA VAL A 175 17.81 5.59 19.27
C VAL A 175 18.41 4.33 19.93
N GLN A 176 18.80 4.42 21.21
CA GLN A 176 19.34 3.32 22.01
C GLN A 176 18.30 2.66 22.92
N ASP A 177 17.04 3.13 22.89
CA ASP A 177 15.95 2.51 23.65
C ASP A 177 15.60 1.14 23.04
N GLU A 178 15.80 0.09 23.83
CA GLU A 178 15.56 -1.30 23.42
C GLU A 178 14.08 -1.60 23.19
N ASP A 179 13.18 -0.76 23.71
CA ASP A 179 11.72 -0.81 23.54
C ASP A 179 11.19 0.37 22.69
N GLY A 180 12.08 1.18 22.10
CA GLY A 180 11.75 2.39 21.35
C GLY A 180 11.35 2.16 19.89
N ALA A 181 11.16 3.24 19.13
CA ALA A 181 10.63 3.23 17.75
C ALA A 181 11.48 2.43 16.72
N TYR A 182 12.71 2.05 17.07
CA TYR A 182 13.65 1.32 16.21
C TYR A 182 14.01 -0.07 16.74
N ALA A 183 13.35 -0.51 17.82
CA ALA A 183 13.50 -1.82 18.44
C ALA A 183 13.10 -2.98 17.48
N PRO A 184 13.50 -4.23 17.76
CA PRO A 184 13.07 -5.41 17.00
C PRO A 184 11.63 -5.86 17.29
N ALA A 185 11.26 -5.89 18.55
CA ALA A 185 9.97 -6.39 18.99
C ALA A 185 8.92 -5.30 18.82
N ASP A 186 7.74 -5.67 18.32
CA ASP A 186 6.55 -4.83 18.37
C ASP A 186 6.71 -3.40 17.81
N THR A 187 7.54 -3.21 16.78
CA THR A 187 7.71 -1.96 16.03
C THR A 187 7.57 -2.14 14.52
N ASN A 188 7.71 -3.38 14.03
CA ASN A 188 7.79 -3.67 12.61
C ASN A 188 6.39 -3.67 11.97
N SER A 189 6.09 -2.65 11.18
CA SER A 189 4.94 -2.63 10.29
C SER A 189 5.27 -1.83 9.02
N ILE A 190 4.44 -2.00 7.98
CA ILE A 190 4.62 -1.26 6.73
C ILE A 190 4.56 0.26 6.99
N PRO A 191 3.55 0.81 7.70
CA PRO A 191 3.51 2.24 7.98
C PRO A 191 4.72 2.76 8.75
N VAL A 192 5.25 1.99 9.70
CA VAL A 192 6.45 2.38 10.47
C VAL A 192 7.68 2.46 9.55
N LEU A 193 7.83 1.51 8.62
CA LEU A 193 8.90 1.58 7.63
C LEU A 193 8.69 2.72 6.62
N GLN A 194 7.46 2.98 6.19
CA GLN A 194 7.13 4.14 5.34
C GLN A 194 7.49 5.46 6.04
N ALA A 195 7.20 5.60 7.34
CA ALA A 195 7.58 6.76 8.14
C ALA A 195 9.10 6.97 8.25
N ARG A 196 9.89 5.94 7.95
CA ARG A 196 11.36 5.97 7.86
C ARG A 196 11.87 6.17 6.43
N GLY A 197 10.98 6.35 5.45
CA GLY A 197 11.30 6.56 4.03
C GLY A 197 11.41 5.29 3.19
N VAL A 198 10.98 4.13 3.69
CA VAL A 198 10.91 2.90 2.88
C VAL A 198 9.80 3.01 1.85
N VAL A 199 10.09 2.63 0.60
CA VAL A 199 9.10 2.62 -0.47
C VAL A 199 8.69 1.19 -0.80
N PHE A 200 7.39 0.93 -0.80
CA PHE A 200 6.83 -0.38 -1.11
C PHE A 200 6.43 -0.47 -2.57
N LEU A 201 7.02 -1.41 -3.32
CA LEU A 201 6.62 -1.74 -4.67
C LEU A 201 5.57 -2.85 -4.64
N ALA A 202 4.50 -2.65 -5.41
CA ALA A 202 3.45 -3.63 -5.67
C ALA A 202 3.65 -4.24 -7.07
N CYS A 203 3.35 -5.53 -7.19
CA CYS A 203 3.59 -6.33 -8.39
C CYS A 203 2.29 -6.52 -9.18
N HIS A 204 2.12 -5.87 -10.33
CA HIS A 204 0.93 -6.08 -11.17
C HIS A 204 0.71 -7.55 -11.54
N ASN A 205 1.76 -8.28 -11.92
CA ASN A 205 1.64 -9.72 -12.19
C ASN A 205 1.11 -10.51 -10.98
N ALA A 206 1.53 -10.18 -9.76
CA ALA A 206 1.00 -10.84 -8.55
C ALA A 206 -0.49 -10.51 -8.32
N ILE A 207 -0.91 -9.27 -8.61
CA ILE A 207 -2.32 -8.87 -8.59
C ILE A 207 -3.11 -9.71 -9.60
N PHE A 208 -2.59 -9.86 -10.82
CA PHE A 208 -3.25 -10.65 -11.86
C PHE A 208 -3.40 -12.12 -11.47
N GLU A 209 -2.32 -12.73 -10.95
CA GLU A 209 -2.31 -14.12 -10.48
C GLU A 209 -3.29 -14.36 -9.32
N VAL A 210 -3.34 -13.48 -8.32
CA VAL A 210 -4.27 -13.63 -7.20
C VAL A 210 -5.72 -13.46 -7.66
N CYS A 211 -5.99 -12.49 -8.54
CA CYS A 211 -7.33 -12.28 -9.09
C CYS A 211 -7.78 -13.49 -9.93
N HIS A 212 -6.89 -14.04 -10.76
CA HIS A 212 -7.17 -15.23 -11.55
C HIS A 212 -7.46 -16.45 -10.66
N LYS A 213 -6.69 -16.64 -9.58
CA LYS A 213 -6.93 -17.72 -8.59
C LYS A 213 -8.28 -17.54 -7.89
N LEU A 214 -8.58 -16.35 -7.39
CA LEU A 214 -9.84 -16.05 -6.71
C LEU A 214 -11.04 -16.26 -7.63
N HIS A 215 -10.98 -15.72 -8.85
CA HIS A 215 -11.99 -15.91 -9.89
C HIS A 215 -12.22 -17.39 -10.19
N GLY A 216 -11.15 -18.17 -10.42
CA GLY A 216 -11.23 -19.61 -10.68
C GLY A 216 -11.79 -20.43 -9.50
N SER A 217 -11.65 -19.95 -8.27
CA SER A 217 -12.21 -20.56 -7.06
C SER A 217 -13.64 -20.11 -6.72
N GLY A 218 -14.24 -19.23 -7.53
CA GLY A 218 -15.58 -18.69 -7.28
C GLY A 218 -15.65 -17.59 -6.22
N VAL A 219 -14.50 -17.11 -5.72
CA VAL A 219 -14.42 -15.97 -4.79
C VAL A 219 -14.43 -14.67 -5.60
N ASN A 220 -15.63 -14.28 -6.03
CA ASN A 220 -15.87 -13.10 -6.85
C ASN A 220 -17.28 -12.54 -6.53
N PRO A 221 -17.44 -11.85 -5.39
CA PRO A 221 -18.76 -11.45 -4.88
C PRO A 221 -19.54 -10.56 -5.87
N ASP A 222 -18.81 -9.76 -6.65
CA ASP A 222 -19.38 -8.78 -7.57
C ASP A 222 -19.48 -9.28 -9.02
N LYS A 223 -19.09 -10.54 -9.27
CA LYS A 223 -19.12 -11.19 -10.60
C LYS A 223 -18.34 -10.41 -11.67
N LEU A 224 -17.22 -9.80 -11.27
CA LEU A 224 -16.33 -9.04 -12.14
C LEU A 224 -15.54 -9.96 -13.08
N SER A 225 -15.16 -9.46 -14.25
CA SER A 225 -14.12 -10.12 -15.05
C SER A 225 -12.77 -10.05 -14.34
N VAL A 226 -11.82 -10.91 -14.71
CA VAL A 226 -10.45 -10.86 -14.14
C VAL A 226 -9.81 -9.46 -14.30
N PRO A 227 -9.84 -8.80 -15.48
CA PRO A 227 -9.34 -7.43 -15.62
C PRO A 227 -10.00 -6.39 -14.70
N GLN A 228 -11.30 -6.54 -14.44
CA GLN A 228 -12.03 -5.66 -13.51
C GLN A 228 -11.67 -5.94 -12.05
N MET A 229 -11.48 -7.20 -11.66
CA MET A 229 -10.95 -7.55 -10.35
C MET A 229 -9.55 -6.98 -10.15
N VAL A 230 -8.67 -7.10 -11.15
CA VAL A 230 -7.31 -6.55 -11.10
C VAL A 230 -7.33 -5.03 -10.94
N ALA A 231 -8.23 -4.33 -11.64
CA ALA A 231 -8.43 -2.90 -11.45
C ALA A 231 -8.85 -2.57 -10.02
N GLU A 232 -9.83 -3.29 -9.45
CA GLU A 232 -10.25 -3.09 -8.07
C GLU A 232 -9.10 -3.35 -7.09
N PHE A 233 -8.38 -4.47 -7.24
CA PHE A 233 -7.26 -4.81 -6.39
C PHE A 233 -6.15 -3.75 -6.44
N THR A 234 -5.90 -3.20 -7.64
CA THR A 234 -4.94 -2.12 -7.85
C THR A 234 -5.37 -0.83 -7.19
N ASN A 235 -6.67 -0.48 -7.27
CA ASN A 235 -7.23 0.71 -6.65
C ASN A 235 -7.16 0.68 -5.12
N HIS A 236 -7.15 -0.52 -4.54
CA HIS A 236 -7.12 -0.77 -3.09
C HIS A 236 -5.74 -1.22 -2.56
N LEU A 237 -4.67 -0.88 -3.29
CA LEU A 237 -3.32 -0.89 -2.73
C LEU A 237 -3.22 0.17 -1.61
N ILE A 238 -2.42 -0.13 -0.59
CA ILE A 238 -2.19 0.78 0.53
C ILE A 238 -1.62 2.13 0.08
N PRO A 239 -1.89 3.22 0.83
CA PRO A 239 -1.25 4.51 0.58
C PRO A 239 0.28 4.39 0.52
N GLY A 240 0.88 5.11 -0.43
CA GLY A 240 2.34 5.12 -0.64
C GLY A 240 2.92 3.91 -1.39
N ALA A 241 2.17 2.83 -1.62
CA ALA A 241 2.63 1.75 -2.49
C ALA A 241 2.75 2.22 -3.95
N VAL A 242 3.83 1.81 -4.62
CA VAL A 242 4.13 2.10 -6.03
C VAL A 242 3.87 0.85 -6.86
N LEU A 243 2.84 0.86 -7.71
CA LEU A 243 2.57 -0.25 -8.62
C LEU A 243 3.62 -0.31 -9.73
N THR A 244 4.24 -1.48 -9.94
CA THR A 244 5.13 -1.77 -11.08
C THR A 244 4.58 -2.91 -11.94
N PRO A 245 5.02 -3.06 -13.22
CA PRO A 245 4.51 -4.10 -14.12
C PRO A 245 4.76 -5.54 -13.61
N GLY A 246 5.84 -5.74 -12.87
CA GLY A 246 6.16 -7.04 -12.29
C GLY A 246 7.52 -7.01 -11.61
N ILE A 247 7.57 -7.40 -10.34
CA ILE A 247 8.75 -7.22 -9.49
C ILE A 247 10.01 -7.90 -10.04
N VAL A 248 9.89 -9.13 -10.55
CA VAL A 248 11.05 -9.89 -11.06
C VAL A 248 11.69 -9.19 -12.26
N GLY A 249 10.92 -8.47 -13.09
CA GLY A 249 11.44 -7.62 -14.15
C GLY A 249 11.88 -6.23 -13.66
N THR A 250 11.26 -5.72 -12.60
CA THR A 250 11.61 -4.44 -11.97
C THR A 250 12.98 -4.47 -11.28
N ILE A 251 13.34 -5.57 -10.61
CA ILE A 251 14.60 -5.67 -9.86
C ILE A 251 15.85 -5.42 -10.75
N PRO A 252 15.98 -6.04 -11.94
CA PRO A 252 17.06 -5.73 -12.87
C PRO A 252 17.16 -4.25 -13.24
N GLU A 253 16.03 -3.59 -13.53
CA GLU A 253 15.99 -2.15 -13.83
C GLU A 253 16.52 -1.32 -12.65
N MET A 254 16.13 -1.67 -11.43
CA MET A 254 16.69 -1.01 -10.24
C MET A 254 18.20 -1.27 -10.10
N GLY A 255 18.66 -2.48 -10.40
CA GLY A 255 20.08 -2.82 -10.43
C GLY A 255 20.89 -1.95 -11.41
N LEU A 256 20.35 -1.72 -12.62
CA LEU A 256 20.95 -0.81 -13.62
C LEU A 256 21.06 0.63 -13.08
N HIS A 257 20.17 1.02 -12.18
CA HIS A 257 20.18 2.31 -11.51
C HIS A 257 20.95 2.33 -10.17
N GLY A 258 21.72 1.27 -9.86
CA GLY A 258 22.63 1.23 -8.72
C GLY A 258 22.03 0.74 -7.40
N PHE A 259 20.82 0.19 -7.41
CA PHE A 259 20.26 -0.47 -6.23
C PHE A 259 20.96 -1.80 -5.95
N GLN A 260 21.38 -1.98 -4.70
CA GLN A 260 21.93 -3.25 -4.22
C GLN A 260 20.81 -4.24 -3.93
N TYR A 261 20.94 -5.48 -4.38
CA TYR A 261 19.96 -6.52 -4.13
C TYR A 261 20.11 -7.15 -2.75
N ALA A 262 18.98 -7.42 -2.08
CA ALA A 262 18.87 -8.21 -0.85
C ALA A 262 17.59 -9.06 -0.87
N ARG A 263 17.55 -10.11 -0.03
CA ARG A 263 16.44 -11.06 0.10
C ARG A 263 16.32 -11.56 1.53
#